data_AF-E5GCE1-F1
#
_entry.id   AF-E5GCE1-F1
#
_cell.length_a   1.000
_cell.length_b   1.000
_cell.length_c   1.000
_cell.angle_alpha   90.00
_cell.angle_beta   90.00
_cell.angle_gamma   90.00
#
_symmetry.space_group_name_H-M   'P 1'
#
loop_
_entity.id
_entity.type
_entity.pdbx_description
1 polymer ?
#
loop_
_entity_poly.entity_id
_entity_poly.type
_entity_poly.pdbx_seq_one_letter_code
_entity_poly.pdbx_strand_id
1 'polypeptide(L)'
;MVPVALSDVFFPSHAILLIFVVTLQIVFFERGNQKVSKAAIGIFVSVWFFAACCVLIASSTHSWLWLISMFNSIQVFMTLIKCSPQAFMNFSRKSTVGFSIDPIVLDLIGGVTTLVQMSVQSIDQVLFSVRFEDVNVTNIFILAEAEACGNETNESLDAKANSALECPYIADLRRGATNAPI
;
A
#
# COMPACT_ATOMS: atom_id res chain seq x y z
N MET A 1 9.52 -12.55 -10.88
CA MET A 1 9.27 -11.11 -11.12
C MET A 1 7.97 -10.76 -10.42
N VAL A 2 8.07 -10.06 -9.29
CA VAL A 2 6.88 -9.55 -8.58
C VAL A 2 6.38 -8.35 -9.39
N PRO A 3 5.12 -8.31 -9.84
CA PRO A 3 4.60 -7.17 -10.55
C PRO A 3 4.62 -5.96 -9.61
N VAL A 4 5.32 -4.91 -10.01
CA VAL A 4 5.33 -3.63 -9.29
C VAL A 4 3.91 -3.06 -9.35
N ALA A 5 3.35 -2.69 -8.20
CA ALA A 5 2.01 -2.10 -8.19
C ALA A 5 2.04 -0.78 -8.97
N LEU A 6 1.02 -0.52 -9.79
CA LEU A 6 0.92 0.75 -10.52
C LEU A 6 0.99 1.96 -9.58
N SER A 7 0.48 1.83 -8.35
CA SER A 7 0.58 2.84 -7.30
C SER A 7 2.02 3.21 -6.93
N ASP A 8 2.93 2.23 -6.92
CA ASP A 8 4.36 2.43 -6.60
C ASP A 8 5.12 3.21 -7.68
N VAL A 9 4.51 3.39 -8.86
CA VAL A 9 5.07 4.16 -9.98
C VAL A 9 4.39 5.53 -10.10
N PHE A 10 3.06 5.56 -10.03
CA PHE A 10 2.32 6.81 -10.20
C PHE A 10 2.57 7.81 -9.08
N PHE A 11 2.61 7.35 -7.84
CA PHE A 11 2.78 8.22 -6.68
C PHE A 11 4.10 9.01 -6.71
N PRO A 12 5.28 8.37 -6.87
CA PRO A 12 6.53 9.11 -7.00
C PRO A 12 6.60 9.95 -8.29
N SER A 13 6.00 9.51 -9.39
CA SER A 13 5.96 10.32 -10.63
C SER A 13 5.20 11.64 -10.45
N HIS A 14 4.08 11.61 -9.73
CA HIS A 14 3.30 12.80 -9.43
C HIS A 14 4.05 13.73 -8.48
N ALA A 15 4.72 13.18 -7.46
CA ALA A 15 5.57 13.94 -6.54
C ALA A 15 6.70 14.68 -7.28
N ILE A 16 7.37 14.03 -8.23
CA ILE A 16 8.42 14.66 -9.06
C ILE A 16 7.85 15.82 -9.88
N LEU A 17 6.67 15.65 -10.46
CA LEU A 17 6.01 16.71 -11.23
C LEU A 17 5.67 17.93 -10.36
N LEU A 18 5.19 17.71 -9.13
CA LEU A 18 4.90 18.81 -8.20
C LEU A 18 6.17 19.51 -7.73
N ILE A 19 7.24 18.76 -7.44
CA ILE A 19 8.56 19.33 -7.12
C ILE A 19 9.09 20.18 -8.29
N PHE A 20 8.89 19.71 -9.52
CA PHE A 20 9.27 20.45 -10.73
C PHE A 20 8.49 21.76 -10.85
N VAL A 21 7.17 21.73 -10.68
CA VAL A 21 6.31 22.93 -10.73
C VAL A 21 6.71 23.94 -9.65
N VAL A 22 6.93 23.49 -8.41
CA VAL A 22 7.38 24.36 -7.31
C VAL A 22 8.76 24.94 -7.58
N THR A 23 9.67 24.16 -8.16
CA THR A 23 11.00 24.64 -8.55
C THR A 23 10.90 25.73 -9.61
N LEU A 24 10.02 25.57 -10.61
CA LEU A 24 9.76 26.59 -11.61
C LEU A 24 9.20 27.88 -11.00
N GLN A 25 8.26 27.77 -10.05
CA GLN A 25 7.72 28.92 -9.32
C GLN A 25 8.83 29.67 -8.57
N ILE A 26 9.73 28.95 -7.91
CA ILE A 26 10.86 29.52 -7.18
C ILE A 26 11.83 30.29 -8.10
N VAL A 27 11.99 29.86 -9.35
CA VAL A 27 12.86 30.52 -10.34
C VAL A 27 12.17 31.73 -10.99
N PHE A 28 10.87 31.64 -11.25
CA PHE A 28 10.10 32.71 -11.91
C PHE A 28 9.65 33.83 -10.97
N PHE A 29 9.39 33.56 -9.69
CA PHE A 29 9.03 34.60 -8.73
C PHE A 29 10.24 35.41 -8.27
N GLU A 30 10.12 36.74 -8.27
CA GLU A 30 11.19 37.64 -7.84
C GLU A 30 11.60 37.40 -6.37
N ARG A 31 12.87 37.07 -6.17
CA ARG A 31 13.47 36.80 -4.85
C ARG A 31 13.93 38.05 -4.08
N GLY A 32 13.62 39.25 -4.58
CA GLY A 32 14.02 40.52 -3.96
C GLY A 32 15.51 40.56 -3.58
N ASN A 33 15.83 41.19 -2.44
CA ASN A 33 17.20 41.31 -1.89
C ASN A 33 17.58 40.17 -0.92
N GLN A 34 16.85 39.06 -0.92
CA GLN A 34 16.96 38.02 0.10
C GLN A 34 18.12 37.07 -0.21
N LYS A 35 19.26 37.25 0.46
CA LYS A 35 20.44 36.39 0.30
C LYS A 35 20.28 35.08 1.07
N VAL A 36 20.59 33.97 0.42
CA VAL A 36 20.58 32.64 1.03
C VAL A 36 21.64 32.58 2.14
N SER A 37 21.23 32.13 3.34
CA SER A 37 22.16 32.00 4.46
C SER A 37 23.27 30.99 4.14
N LYS A 38 24.53 31.38 4.35
CA LYS A 38 25.69 30.50 4.18
C LYS A 38 25.59 29.24 5.05
N ALA A 39 24.91 29.33 6.20
CA ALA A 39 24.65 28.17 7.07
C ALA A 39 23.69 27.16 6.41
N ALA A 40 22.66 27.63 5.72
CA ALA A 40 21.73 26.75 5.00
C ALA A 40 22.40 26.02 3.83
N ILE A 41 23.31 26.71 3.13
CA ILE A 41 24.13 26.10 2.07
C ILE A 41 25.06 25.03 2.65
N GLY A 42 25.71 25.30 3.79
CA GLY A 42 26.57 24.31 4.46
C GLY A 42 25.82 23.04 4.88
N ILE A 43 24.62 23.19 5.43
CA ILE A 43 23.76 22.04 5.78
C ILE A 43 23.39 21.26 4.51
N PHE A 44 22.98 21.94 3.44
CA PHE A 44 22.62 21.29 2.18
C PHE A 44 23.78 20.46 1.61
N VAL A 45 24.98 21.02 1.55
CA VAL A 45 26.18 20.32 1.06
C VAL A 45 26.51 19.11 1.94
N SER A 46 26.43 19.24 3.26
CA SER A 46 26.68 18.14 4.20
C SER A 46 25.73 16.96 3.98
N VAL A 47 24.45 17.25 3.76
CA VAL A 47 23.41 16.23 3.54
C VAL A 47 23.61 15.50 2.23
N TRP A 48 23.91 16.24 1.15
CA TRP A 48 24.20 15.65 -0.15
C TRP A 48 25.48 14.81 -0.15
N PHE A 49 26.49 15.23 0.60
CA PHE A 49 27.70 14.44 0.79
C PHE A 49 27.42 13.13 1.52
N PHE A 50 26.66 13.17 2.62
CA PHE A 50 26.26 11.96 3.35
C PHE A 50 25.44 11.00 2.46
N ALA A 51 24.47 11.53 1.70
CA ALA A 51 23.69 10.75 0.75
C ALA A 51 24.57 10.07 -0.32
N ALA A 52 25.55 10.79 -0.87
CA ALA A 52 26.49 10.23 -1.84
C ALA A 52 27.31 9.07 -1.23
N CYS A 53 27.78 9.20 0.02
CA CYS A 53 28.46 8.13 0.72
C CYS A 53 27.57 6.89 0.89
N CYS A 54 26.29 7.05 1.24
CA CYS A 54 25.34 5.95 1.33
C CYS A 54 25.15 5.22 0.00
N VAL A 55 25.09 5.97 -1.13
CA VAL A 55 24.97 5.39 -2.48
C VAL A 55 26.20 4.56 -2.85
N LEU A 56 27.40 5.05 -2.54
CA LEU A 56 28.65 4.32 -2.83
C LEU A 56 28.72 2.99 -2.05
N ILE A 57 28.33 3.00 -0.77
CA ILE A 57 28.27 1.80 0.08
C ILE A 57 27.22 0.81 -0.43
N ALA A 58 26.03 1.30 -0.79
CA ALA A 58 24.96 0.45 -1.32
C ALA A 58 25.29 -0.14 -2.69
N SER A 59 25.99 0.62 -3.54
CA SER A 59 26.47 0.13 -4.84
C SER A 59 27.47 -1.00 -4.69
N SER A 60 28.31 -0.98 -3.65
CA SER A 60 29.26 -2.05 -3.34
C SER A 60 28.58 -3.30 -2.77
N THR A 61 27.53 -3.11 -1.96
CA THR A 61 26.82 -4.19 -1.24
C THR A 61 25.60 -4.74 -2.00
N HIS A 62 25.30 -4.23 -3.20
CA HIS A 62 24.13 -4.56 -4.04
C HIS A 62 22.78 -4.50 -3.29
N SER A 63 22.72 -3.83 -2.14
CA SER A 63 21.57 -3.83 -1.24
C SER A 63 20.69 -2.62 -1.48
N TRP A 64 20.04 -2.58 -2.66
CA TRP A 64 19.20 -1.46 -3.12
C TRP A 64 18.05 -1.11 -2.17
N LEU A 65 17.41 -2.10 -1.54
CA LEU A 65 16.34 -1.87 -0.57
C LEU A 65 16.84 -1.13 0.68
N TRP A 66 18.05 -1.47 1.15
CA TRP A 66 18.67 -0.80 2.28
C TRP A 66 18.98 0.67 1.98
N LEU A 67 19.43 0.95 0.75
CA LEU A 67 19.63 2.33 0.28
C LEU A 67 18.32 3.14 0.31
N ILE A 68 17.24 2.58 -0.22
CA ILE A 68 15.92 3.24 -0.26
C ILE A 68 15.42 3.52 1.16
N SER A 69 15.60 2.56 2.09
CA SER A 69 15.26 2.75 3.51
C SER A 69 16.04 3.91 4.14
N MET A 70 17.35 4.00 3.90
CA MET A 70 18.17 5.10 4.40
C MET A 70 17.75 6.46 3.83
N PHE A 71 17.48 6.55 2.54
CA PHE A 71 16.99 7.80 1.93
C PHE A 71 15.65 8.27 2.53
N ASN A 72 14.71 7.34 2.77
CA ASN A 72 13.46 7.66 3.44
C ASN A 72 13.68 8.21 4.86
N SER A 73 14.59 7.63 5.63
CA SER A 73 14.94 8.13 6.97
C SER A 73 15.55 9.53 6.92
N ILE A 74 16.47 9.78 5.98
CA ILE A 74 17.07 11.10 5.77
C ILE A 74 16.00 12.13 5.41
N GLN A 75 15.07 11.77 4.51
CA GLN A 75 13.98 12.66 4.10
C GLN A 75 13.13 13.11 5.30
N VAL A 76 12.68 12.18 6.16
CA VAL A 76 11.89 12.49 7.36
C VAL A 76 12.66 13.38 8.34
N PHE A 77 13.94 13.09 8.54
CA PHE A 77 14.80 13.89 9.42
C PHE A 77 15.02 15.31 8.86
N MET A 78 15.20 15.45 7.55
CA MET A 78 15.28 16.74 6.88
C MET A 78 13.99 17.55 7.04
N THR A 79 12.82 16.91 6.96
CA THR A 79 11.52 17.57 7.22
C THR A 79 11.41 18.12 8.63
N LEU A 80 11.86 17.37 9.63
CA LEU A 80 11.86 17.83 11.02
C LEU A 80 12.83 19.01 11.22
N ILE A 81 14.06 18.89 10.73
CA ILE A 81 15.07 19.95 10.86
C ILE A 81 14.65 21.23 10.13
N LYS A 82 14.01 21.16 8.96
CA LYS A 82 13.54 22.38 8.26
C LYS A 82 12.30 22.96 8.94
N CYS A 83 11.43 22.14 9.52
CA CYS A 83 10.19 22.60 10.15
C CYS A 83 10.42 23.32 11.48
N SER A 84 11.36 22.86 12.33
CA SER A 84 11.65 23.48 13.63
C SER A 84 12.07 24.96 13.58
N PRO A 85 13.08 25.39 12.80
CA PRO A 85 13.46 26.79 12.71
C PRO A 85 12.38 27.63 12.03
N GLN A 86 11.65 27.06 11.06
CA GLN A 86 10.53 27.73 10.39
C GLN A 86 9.39 28.02 11.38
N ALA A 87 9.04 27.05 12.24
CA ALA A 87 8.04 27.20 13.29
C ALA A 87 8.48 28.19 14.37
N PHE A 88 9.74 28.13 14.80
CA PHE A 88 10.29 29.06 15.80
C PHE A 88 10.32 30.51 15.29
N MET A 89 10.78 30.73 14.05
CA MET A 89 10.79 32.05 13.43
C MET A 89 9.38 32.62 13.23
N ASN A 90 8.41 31.79 12.83
CA ASN A 90 7.01 32.19 12.70
C ASN A 90 6.39 32.56 14.05
N PHE A 91 6.71 31.80 15.11
CA PHE A 91 6.25 32.11 16.47
C PHE A 91 6.83 33.42 16.99
N SER A 92 8.13 33.65 16.74
CA SER A 92 8.84 34.87 17.17
C SER A 92 8.34 36.14 16.46
N ARG A 93 7.91 36.05 15.19
CA ARG A 93 7.40 37.19 14.41
C ARG A 93 5.89 37.44 14.52
N LYS A 94 5.14 36.58 15.23
CA LYS A 94 3.66 36.61 15.32
C LYS A 94 2.95 36.77 13.96
N SER A 95 3.58 36.28 12.89
CA SER A 95 3.09 36.47 11.52
C SER A 95 3.56 35.30 10.66
N THR A 96 2.62 34.68 9.95
CA THR A 96 2.84 33.60 8.98
C THR A 96 3.07 34.13 7.56
N VAL A 97 3.25 35.45 7.41
CA VAL A 97 3.45 36.09 6.10
C VAL A 97 4.82 35.67 5.55
N GLY A 98 4.81 34.69 4.65
CA GLY A 98 6.01 34.10 4.02
C GLY A 98 6.19 32.59 4.27
N PHE A 99 5.34 31.95 5.07
CA PHE A 99 5.35 30.50 5.25
C PHE A 99 4.50 29.82 4.16
N SER A 100 5.15 29.26 3.14
CA SER A 100 4.46 28.39 2.19
C SER A 100 4.20 27.05 2.87
N ILE A 101 2.92 26.82 3.17
CA ILE A 101 2.39 25.60 3.80
C ILE A 101 2.41 24.43 2.81
N ASP A 102 2.35 24.74 1.51
CA ASP A 102 2.14 23.78 0.43
C ASP A 102 3.18 22.64 0.41
N PRO A 103 4.50 22.89 0.54
CA PRO A 103 5.50 21.83 0.54
C PRO A 103 5.42 20.91 1.78
N ILE A 104 4.98 21.45 2.92
CA ILE A 104 4.88 20.69 4.18
C ILE A 104 3.62 19.81 4.17
N VAL A 105 2.51 20.37 3.68
CA VAL A 105 1.26 19.61 3.49
C VAL A 105 1.46 18.53 2.44
N LEU A 106 2.23 18.79 1.38
CA LEU A 106 2.56 17.77 0.38
C LEU A 106 3.35 16.60 1.00
N ASP A 107 4.40 16.88 1.78
CA ASP A 107 5.20 15.86 2.47
C ASP A 107 4.32 15.04 3.44
N LEU A 108 3.39 15.68 4.15
CA LEU A 108 2.47 15.02 5.09
C LEU A 108 1.44 14.13 4.36
N ILE A 109 0.77 14.66 3.33
CA ILE A 109 -0.18 13.90 2.52
C ILE A 109 0.52 12.68 1.93
N GLY A 110 1.74 12.85 1.41
CA GLY A 110 2.48 11.74 0.84
C GLY A 110 2.83 10.63 1.83
N GLY A 111 3.21 10.99 3.06
CA GLY A 111 3.41 10.02 4.14
C GLY A 111 2.12 9.29 4.53
N VAL A 112 1.01 10.02 4.67
CA VAL A 112 -0.30 9.44 4.99
C VAL A 112 -0.79 8.50 3.89
N THR A 113 -0.66 8.90 2.61
CA THR A 113 -1.03 8.06 1.47
C THR A 113 -0.24 6.74 1.47
N THR A 114 1.06 6.79 1.80
CA THR A 114 1.89 5.58 1.90
C THR A 114 1.43 4.65 3.03
N LEU A 115 1.08 5.21 4.19
CA LEU A 115 0.54 4.42 5.31
C LEU A 115 -0.81 3.76 4.97
N VAL A 116 -1.68 4.48 4.27
CA VAL A 116 -2.97 3.96 3.80
C VAL A 116 -2.76 2.86 2.75
N GLN A 117 -1.80 3.02 1.83
CA GLN A 117 -1.52 1.99 0.83
C GLN A 117 -1.04 0.69 1.49
N MET A 118 -0.13 0.79 2.48
CA MET A 118 0.38 -0.37 3.23
C MET A 118 -0.72 -1.05 4.06
N SER A 119 -1.64 -0.29 4.65
CA SER A 119 -2.74 -0.87 5.42
C SER A 119 -3.75 -1.59 4.53
N VAL A 120 -4.12 -1.02 3.37
CA VAL A 120 -5.01 -1.68 2.40
C VAL A 120 -4.39 -2.98 1.89
N GLN A 121 -3.10 -2.96 1.54
CA GLN A 121 -2.38 -4.17 1.12
C GLN A 121 -2.35 -5.23 2.23
N SER A 122 -2.14 -4.85 3.49
CA SER A 122 -2.16 -5.81 4.61
C SER A 122 -3.53 -6.46 4.82
N ILE A 123 -4.62 -5.70 4.65
CA ILE A 123 -5.98 -6.20 4.83
C ILE A 123 -6.32 -7.20 3.72
N ASP A 124 -5.94 -6.91 2.48
CA ASP A 124 -6.14 -7.80 1.33
C ASP A 124 -5.44 -9.16 1.53
N GLN A 125 -4.19 -9.16 1.99
CA GLN A 125 -3.43 -10.38 2.29
C GLN A 125 -4.08 -11.22 3.40
N VAL A 126 -4.60 -10.56 4.44
CA VAL A 126 -5.28 -11.25 5.56
C VAL A 126 -6.60 -11.86 5.08
N LEU A 127 -7.40 -11.10 4.32
CA LEU A 127 -8.68 -11.57 3.79
C LEU A 127 -8.51 -12.77 2.85
N PHE A 128 -7.48 -12.73 1.99
CA PHE A 128 -7.13 -13.85 1.12
C PHE A 128 -6.79 -15.11 1.92
N SER A 129 -5.98 -14.98 2.97
CA SER A 129 -5.60 -16.11 3.84
C SER A 129 -6.82 -16.77 4.50
N VAL A 130 -7.74 -15.96 5.02
CA VAL A 130 -9.00 -16.45 5.62
C VAL A 130 -9.88 -17.16 4.58
N ARG A 131 -10.04 -16.58 3.38
CA ARG A 131 -10.83 -17.17 2.30
C ARG A 131 -10.29 -18.53 1.85
N PHE A 132 -8.97 -18.70 1.79
CA PHE A 132 -8.36 -19.98 1.40
C PHE A 132 -8.58 -21.07 2.44
N GLU A 133 -8.53 -20.72 3.73
CA GLU A 133 -8.80 -21.67 4.82
C GLU A 133 -10.25 -22.17 4.78
N ASP A 134 -11.22 -21.25 4.62
CA ASP A 134 -12.64 -21.60 4.47
C ASP A 134 -12.91 -22.51 3.26
N VAL A 135 -12.31 -22.20 2.10
CA VAL A 135 -12.47 -23.00 0.87
C VAL A 135 -11.84 -24.38 1.02
N ASN A 136 -10.69 -24.49 1.69
CA ASN A 136 -10.03 -25.77 1.91
C ASN A 136 -10.82 -26.66 2.89
N VAL A 137 -11.32 -26.09 3.99
CA VAL A 137 -12.18 -26.80 4.95
C VAL A 137 -13.49 -27.24 4.28
N THR A 138 -14.09 -26.38 3.45
CA THR A 138 -15.30 -26.72 2.70
C THR A 138 -15.04 -27.85 1.70
N ASN A 139 -13.91 -27.83 0.96
CA ASN A 139 -13.54 -28.92 0.05
C ASN A 139 -13.26 -30.23 0.78
N ILE A 140 -12.63 -30.20 1.97
CA ILE A 140 -12.44 -31.39 2.80
C ILE A 140 -13.78 -31.95 3.25
N PHE A 141 -14.75 -31.09 3.63
CA PHE A 141 -16.08 -31.53 4.02
C PHE A 141 -16.83 -32.18 2.84
N ILE A 142 -16.77 -31.58 1.64
CA ILE A 142 -17.35 -32.16 0.42
C ILE A 142 -16.67 -33.49 0.05
N LEU A 143 -15.35 -33.61 0.19
CA LEU A 143 -14.62 -34.85 -0.06
C LEU A 143 -14.95 -35.92 0.98
N ALA A 144 -15.05 -35.56 2.25
CA ALA A 144 -15.46 -36.47 3.32
C ALA A 144 -16.91 -36.94 3.15
N GLU A 145 -17.81 -36.07 2.67
CA GLU A 145 -19.19 -36.43 2.34
C GLU A 145 -19.27 -37.27 1.06
N ALA A 146 -18.42 -36.99 0.07
CA ALA A 146 -18.28 -37.81 -1.13
C ALA A 146 -17.68 -39.20 -0.84
N GLU A 147 -16.79 -39.32 0.15
CA GLU A 147 -16.21 -40.56 0.64
C GLU A 147 -17.21 -41.32 1.53
N ALA A 148 -17.97 -40.62 2.38
CA ALA A 148 -19.10 -41.21 3.12
C ALA A 148 -20.21 -41.73 2.19
N CYS A 149 -20.36 -41.12 1.00
CA CYS A 149 -21.26 -41.56 -0.06
C CYS A 149 -20.61 -42.53 -1.07
N GLY A 150 -19.32 -42.85 -0.88
CA GLY A 150 -18.50 -43.70 -1.74
C GLY A 150 -18.31 -45.09 -1.13
N ASN A 151 -19.28 -45.97 -1.35
CA ASN A 151 -19.07 -47.41 -1.17
C ASN A 151 -18.13 -47.92 -2.29
N GLU A 152 -17.15 -48.76 -1.95
CA GLU A 152 -16.25 -49.44 -2.90
C GLU A 152 -17.00 -50.45 -3.78
N THR A 153 -17.82 -49.98 -4.70
CA THR A 153 -18.31 -50.80 -5.80
C THR A 153 -18.41 -49.93 -7.05
N ASN A 154 -17.55 -50.25 -8.01
CA ASN A 154 -17.78 -50.23 -9.45
C ASN A 154 -19.26 -50.29 -9.88
N GLU A 155 -19.99 -49.19 -9.73
CA GLU A 155 -21.38 -49.07 -10.16
C GLU A 155 -21.54 -47.86 -11.08
N SER A 156 -22.02 -48.13 -12.29
CA SER A 156 -22.23 -47.17 -13.37
C SER A 156 -23.08 -45.97 -12.93
N LEU A 157 -22.79 -44.78 -13.48
CA LEU A 157 -23.44 -43.50 -13.18
C LEU A 157 -24.98 -43.54 -13.04
N ASP A 158 -25.66 -44.49 -13.69
CA ASP A 158 -27.12 -44.69 -13.61
C ASP A 158 -27.63 -45.20 -12.25
N ALA A 159 -26.81 -45.93 -11.47
CA ALA A 159 -27.18 -46.38 -10.14
C ALA A 159 -27.09 -45.26 -9.09
N LYS A 160 -26.09 -44.38 -9.23
CA LYS A 160 -25.91 -43.21 -8.36
C LYS A 160 -26.98 -42.14 -8.59
N ALA A 161 -27.46 -42.01 -9.83
CA ALA A 161 -28.61 -41.15 -10.17
C ALA A 161 -29.92 -41.62 -9.52
N ASN A 162 -30.16 -42.93 -9.46
CA ASN A 162 -31.35 -43.50 -8.81
C ASN A 162 -31.26 -43.45 -7.27
N SER A 163 -30.06 -43.59 -6.68
CA SER A 163 -29.90 -43.50 -5.22
C SER A 163 -30.02 -42.06 -4.69
N ALA A 164 -29.64 -41.04 -5.48
CA ALA A 164 -29.89 -39.63 -5.16
C ALA A 164 -31.39 -39.27 -5.19
N LEU A 165 -32.20 -40.03 -5.94
CA LEU A 165 -33.66 -39.90 -5.99
C LEU A 165 -34.35 -40.54 -4.76
N GLU A 166 -33.68 -41.43 -4.04
CA GLU A 166 -34.18 -42.03 -2.79
C GLU A 166 -33.72 -41.30 -1.52
N CYS A 167 -32.90 -40.25 -1.64
CA CYS A 167 -32.55 -39.42 -0.49
C CYS A 167 -33.83 -38.81 0.13
N PRO A 168 -34.06 -39.01 1.45
CA PRO A 168 -35.28 -38.55 2.13
C PRO A 168 -35.47 -37.02 2.05
N TYR A 169 -34.40 -36.28 1.78
CA TYR A 169 -34.43 -34.82 1.61
C TYR A 169 -35.06 -34.35 0.28
N ILE A 170 -34.90 -35.10 -0.82
CA ILE A 170 -35.48 -34.74 -2.13
C ILE A 170 -36.96 -35.18 -2.24
N ALA A 171 -37.37 -36.22 -1.48
CA ALA A 171 -38.76 -36.66 -1.40
C ALA A 171 -39.70 -35.60 -0.78
N ASP A 172 -39.21 -34.82 0.18
CA ASP A 172 -39.99 -33.74 0.81
C ASP A 172 -40.08 -32.48 -0.06
N LEU A 173 -39.05 -32.16 -0.84
CA LEU A 173 -39.11 -31.10 -1.87
C LEU A 173 -40.11 -31.45 -2.99
N ARG A 174 -40.20 -32.73 -3.40
CA ARG A 174 -41.18 -33.18 -4.39
C ARG A 174 -42.62 -33.12 -3.85
N ARG A 175 -42.85 -33.47 -2.58
CA ARG A 175 -44.17 -33.35 -1.93
C ARG A 175 -44.60 -31.89 -1.70
N GLY A 176 -43.65 -30.99 -1.45
CA GLY A 176 -43.91 -29.56 -1.32
C GLY A 176 -44.29 -28.89 -2.65
N ALA A 177 -43.68 -29.30 -3.77
CA ALA A 177 -43.95 -28.73 -5.09
C ALA A 177 -45.31 -29.16 -5.68
N THR A 178 -45.84 -30.33 -5.33
CA THR A 178 -47.14 -30.82 -5.82
C THR A 178 -48.36 -30.27 -5.05
N ASN A 179 -48.14 -29.57 -3.94
CA ASN A 179 -49.21 -29.01 -3.10
C ASN A 179 -49.31 -27.48 -3.16
N ALA A 180 -48.64 -26.83 -4.12
CA ALA A 180 -48.91 -25.42 -4.41
C ALA A 180 -50.26 -25.32 -5.15
N PRO A 181 -51.29 -24.69 -4.56
CA PRO A 181 -52.57 -24.48 -5.24
C PRO A 181 -52.37 -23.53 -6.44
N ILE A 182 -52.97 -23.92 -7.56
CA ILE A 182 -53.21 -23.09 -8.75
C ILE A 182 -54.21 -21.98 -8.41
#